data_AF-A0A5P1E7F7-F1
#
_entry.id   AF-A0A5P1E7F7-F1
#
_cell.length_a   1.000
_cell.length_b   1.000
_cell.length_c   1.000
_cell.angle_alpha   90.00
_cell.angle_beta   90.00
_cell.angle_gamma   90.00
#
_symmetry.space_group_name_H-M   'P 1'
#
loop_
_entity.id
_entity.type
_entity.pdbx_description
1 polymer ?
#
loop_
_entity_poly.entity_id
_entity_poly.type
_entity_poly.pdbx_seq_one_letter_code
_entity_poly.pdbx_strand_id
1 'polypeptide(L)'
;MANPSPLALIVFFLLLILTISATEYSRPPPKKIIAMRSSKPESHPQQVHISVVGADHMRITWIADDKHTQSLVEYGRASGVYDKSATGEHTTYRYFFYNSGTIHHVKIGPLDPDTVYYYRCGGIDDMYSFKTPPASLPIEFAVAGDLGQTEWTSSTLNHINASNYDMLLLPGDLSYADTNQPLWDSFGRLVEPLASARPWMVTQGNHEIEAFPIFDWFHPFASYNHRWRMPYEESGSSSNLYYSFDVAGGAVHVVMLGSYAEFGSDSDQYKWLVKDLGEVDREKTPWIIVLLHAPWYNTNAAHQGEGENMRRATEHLLYEARVDIVFAGHVHAYERFKRVYDNKANSCGPVHITIGDGGNREGLALDFKKDHKSASLSLFHEASFGHGRLKVLNRTHAHWSWHRNDDSEATVRDKVWIESLSASGACGAGQTTELSASGKDEL
;
A
#
# COMPACT_ATOMS: atom_id res chain seq x y z
N MET A 1 -63.43 -28.65 33.57
CA MET A 1 -62.61 -28.13 32.46
C MET A 1 -61.16 -28.24 32.89
N ALA A 2 -60.37 -28.97 32.11
CA ALA A 2 -59.20 -29.71 32.57
C ALA A 2 -57.91 -28.88 32.61
N ASN A 3 -57.10 -29.11 33.65
CA ASN A 3 -55.71 -28.66 33.75
C ASN A 3 -54.87 -29.31 32.63
N PRO A 4 -53.97 -28.56 31.95
CA PRO A 4 -53.07 -29.14 30.98
C PRO A 4 -51.97 -29.96 31.68
N SER A 5 -51.51 -31.02 31.00
CA SER A 5 -50.57 -32.00 31.53
C SER A 5 -49.11 -31.49 31.56
N PRO A 6 -48.23 -32.05 32.42
CA PRO A 6 -46.84 -31.61 32.56
C PRO A 6 -45.94 -32.00 31.37
N LEU A 7 -46.46 -32.72 30.37
CA LEU A 7 -45.69 -33.13 29.19
C LEU A 7 -45.55 -32.01 28.14
N ALA A 8 -46.41 -30.98 28.21
CA ALA A 8 -46.41 -29.87 27.25
C ALA A 8 -45.32 -28.81 27.53
N LEU A 9 -44.76 -28.78 28.74
CA LEU A 9 -43.71 -27.81 29.10
C LEU A 9 -42.29 -28.25 28.73
N ILE A 10 -42.05 -29.55 28.54
CA ILE A 10 -40.72 -30.08 28.19
C ILE A 10 -40.44 -29.96 26.69
N VAL A 11 -41.48 -30.02 25.84
CA VAL A 11 -41.33 -29.85 24.38
C VAL A 11 -41.08 -28.38 24.01
N PHE A 12 -41.52 -27.44 24.83
CA PHE A 12 -41.30 -26.00 24.57
C PHE A 12 -39.91 -25.50 25.00
N PHE A 13 -39.22 -26.22 25.89
CA PHE A 13 -37.86 -25.86 26.32
C PHE A 13 -36.74 -26.54 25.53
N LEU A 14 -37.07 -27.53 24.68
CA LEU A 14 -36.12 -28.19 23.77
C LEU A 14 -36.05 -27.57 22.38
N LEU A 15 -36.91 -26.59 22.07
CA LEU A 15 -36.96 -25.88 20.78
C LEU A 15 -36.36 -24.46 20.83
N LEU A 16 -35.76 -24.07 21.96
CA LEU A 16 -35.05 -22.80 22.11
C LEU A 16 -33.54 -22.99 22.33
N ILE A 17 -32.95 -24.04 21.75
CA ILE A 17 -31.57 -23.96 21.31
C ILE A 17 -31.62 -23.17 20.00
N LEU A 18 -31.71 -21.84 20.12
CA LEU A 18 -31.25 -20.95 19.07
C LEU A 18 -29.78 -21.27 18.88
N THR A 19 -29.51 -22.22 17.98
CA THR A 19 -28.27 -22.22 17.25
C THR A 19 -28.19 -20.83 16.63
N ILE A 20 -27.37 -19.96 17.24
CA ILE A 20 -26.68 -18.95 16.47
C ILE A 20 -25.79 -19.76 15.54
N SER A 21 -26.39 -20.29 14.48
CA SER A 21 -25.66 -20.63 13.28
C SER A 21 -25.13 -19.28 12.84
N ALA A 22 -23.89 -18.97 13.21
CA ALA A 22 -23.11 -18.02 12.46
C ALA A 22 -23.32 -18.45 11.01
N THR A 23 -24.05 -17.64 10.25
CA THR A 23 -24.31 -17.89 8.83
C THR A 23 -22.96 -18.23 8.24
N GLU A 24 -22.79 -19.48 7.82
CA GLU A 24 -21.51 -19.99 7.31
C GLU A 24 -21.13 -19.07 6.16
N TYR A 25 -20.15 -18.21 6.40
CA TYR A 25 -19.79 -17.15 5.47
C TYR A 25 -19.31 -17.81 4.18
N SER A 26 -20.13 -17.69 3.13
CA SER A 26 -19.84 -18.25 1.82
C SER A 26 -18.88 -17.32 1.11
N ARG A 27 -17.62 -17.76 1.00
CA ARG A 27 -16.55 -16.98 0.37
C ARG A 27 -16.85 -16.84 -1.12
N PRO A 28 -16.87 -15.61 -1.65
CA PRO A 28 -17.30 -15.42 -3.02
C PRO A 28 -16.15 -15.78 -3.98
N PRO A 29 -16.47 -16.28 -5.19
CA PRO A 29 -15.46 -16.75 -6.14
C PRO A 29 -14.62 -15.59 -6.71
N PRO A 30 -13.48 -15.88 -7.36
CA PRO A 30 -12.78 -14.90 -8.18
C PRO A 30 -13.72 -14.27 -9.20
N LYS A 31 -13.61 -12.95 -9.41
CA LYS A 31 -14.41 -12.22 -10.40
C LYS A 31 -13.62 -11.94 -11.69
N LYS A 32 -14.34 -11.52 -12.73
CA LYS A 32 -13.78 -11.28 -14.07
C LYS A 32 -12.77 -10.14 -14.06
N ILE A 33 -11.77 -10.26 -14.91
CA ILE A 33 -10.84 -9.19 -15.25
C ILE A 33 -11.61 -8.07 -15.96
N ILE A 34 -11.39 -6.83 -15.53
CA ILE A 34 -11.86 -5.61 -16.17
C ILE A 34 -10.82 -5.19 -17.20
N ALA A 35 -11.25 -5.02 -18.46
CA ALA A 35 -10.42 -4.47 -19.53
C ALA A 35 -10.89 -3.05 -19.86
N MET A 36 -10.17 -2.05 -19.34
CA MET A 36 -10.41 -0.64 -19.64
C MET A 36 -9.74 -0.29 -20.96
N ARG A 37 -10.50 0.17 -21.95
CA ARG A 37 -9.96 0.70 -23.22
C ARG A 37 -9.93 2.22 -23.20
N SER A 38 -8.98 2.82 -23.91
CA SER A 38 -9.06 4.27 -24.14
C SER A 38 -10.27 4.58 -25.03
N SER A 39 -11.02 5.61 -24.66
CA SER A 39 -12.09 6.21 -25.47
C SER A 39 -11.72 7.61 -25.96
N LYS A 40 -10.54 8.12 -25.57
CA LYS A 40 -10.08 9.48 -25.88
C LYS A 40 -9.13 9.50 -27.09
N PRO A 41 -8.97 10.67 -27.76
CA PRO A 41 -7.96 10.84 -28.80
C PRO A 41 -6.53 10.57 -28.30
N GLU A 42 -5.60 10.23 -29.20
CA GLU A 42 -4.21 9.83 -28.87
C GLU A 42 -3.43 10.91 -28.09
N SER A 43 -3.75 12.19 -28.29
CA SER A 43 -3.13 13.30 -27.58
C SER A 43 -3.66 13.55 -26.18
N HIS A 44 -4.80 12.94 -25.81
CA HIS A 44 -5.41 13.19 -24.50
C HIS A 44 -4.66 12.43 -23.40
N PRO A 45 -4.43 13.08 -22.25
CA PRO A 45 -3.97 12.40 -21.04
C PRO A 45 -4.90 11.26 -20.64
N GLN A 46 -4.28 10.11 -20.35
CA GLN A 46 -4.89 8.94 -19.73
C GLN A 46 -3.96 8.37 -18.68
N GLN A 47 -4.49 7.48 -17.84
CA GLN A 47 -3.77 6.84 -16.75
C GLN A 47 -3.19 7.88 -15.78
N VAL A 48 -3.90 9.00 -15.58
CA VAL A 48 -3.41 10.10 -14.75
C VAL A 48 -3.33 9.66 -13.30
N HIS A 49 -2.16 9.81 -12.69
CA HIS A 49 -1.93 9.49 -11.30
C HIS A 49 -0.91 10.43 -10.67
N ILE A 50 -0.99 10.60 -9.35
CA ILE A 50 -0.18 11.55 -8.60
C ILE A 50 0.54 10.89 -7.42
N SER A 51 1.71 11.39 -7.07
CA SER A 51 2.49 10.97 -5.90
C SER A 51 3.10 12.18 -5.19
N VAL A 52 3.40 12.05 -3.90
CA VAL A 52 4.16 13.08 -3.18
C VAL A 52 5.64 12.98 -3.53
N VAL A 53 6.30 14.12 -3.69
CA VAL A 53 7.71 14.18 -4.12
C VAL A 53 8.43 15.30 -3.38
N GLY A 54 8.84 15.01 -2.14
CA GLY A 54 9.33 16.00 -1.18
C GLY A 54 8.22 16.59 -0.32
N ALA A 55 8.53 17.62 0.47
CA ALA A 55 7.64 18.13 1.52
C ALA A 55 6.40 18.89 1.00
N ASP A 56 6.52 19.60 -0.12
CA ASP A 56 5.52 20.55 -0.63
C ASP A 56 5.35 20.45 -2.16
N HIS A 57 5.81 19.35 -2.77
CA HIS A 57 5.67 19.11 -4.20
C HIS A 57 4.93 17.80 -4.46
N MET A 58 4.26 17.75 -5.61
CA MET A 58 3.62 16.55 -6.13
C MET A 58 4.11 16.26 -7.53
N ARG A 59 4.19 14.98 -7.89
CA ARG A 59 4.41 14.55 -9.27
C ARG A 59 3.08 14.18 -9.88
N ILE A 60 2.81 14.74 -11.05
CA ILE A 60 1.70 14.37 -11.91
C ILE A 60 2.27 13.52 -13.03
N THR A 61 1.77 12.29 -13.15
CA THR A 61 2.14 11.37 -14.21
C THR A 61 0.93 11.07 -15.07
N TRP A 62 1.12 11.01 -16.39
CA TRP A 62 0.10 10.57 -17.34
C TRP A 62 0.74 9.94 -18.57
N ILE A 63 -0.07 9.26 -19.37
CA ILE A 63 0.33 8.68 -20.64
C ILE A 63 -0.46 9.33 -21.77
N ALA A 64 0.22 9.63 -22.88
CA ALA A 64 -0.39 10.03 -24.14
C ALA A 64 0.22 9.21 -25.29
N ASP A 65 -0.59 8.81 -26.26
CA ASP A 65 -0.13 8.02 -27.41
C ASP A 65 0.53 8.92 -28.47
N ASP A 66 0.19 10.20 -28.51
CA ASP A 66 0.86 11.21 -29.34
C ASP A 66 2.18 11.68 -28.71
N LYS A 67 3.30 11.36 -29.36
CA LYS A 67 4.66 11.78 -29.01
C LYS A 67 4.88 13.30 -29.04
N HIS A 68 3.98 14.07 -29.65
CA HIS A 68 4.04 15.53 -29.69
C HIS A 68 3.36 16.20 -28.48
N THR A 69 2.70 15.41 -27.63
CA THR A 69 2.11 15.90 -26.38
C THR A 69 3.20 16.50 -25.49
N GLN A 70 2.96 17.71 -24.99
CA GLN A 70 3.93 18.39 -24.14
C GLN A 70 3.95 17.80 -22.75
N SER A 71 5.12 17.72 -22.12
CA SER A 71 5.24 17.38 -20.69
C SER A 71 4.97 18.65 -19.86
N LEU A 72 3.73 19.15 -19.91
CA LEU A 72 3.28 20.40 -19.30
C LEU A 72 2.11 20.13 -18.36
N VAL A 73 2.17 20.70 -17.16
CA VAL A 73 1.02 20.78 -16.25
C VAL A 73 0.74 22.25 -15.97
N GLU A 74 -0.51 22.65 -16.13
CA GLU A 74 -1.04 23.95 -15.72
C GLU A 74 -1.97 23.73 -14.54
N TYR A 75 -1.82 24.52 -13.48
CA TYR A 75 -2.52 24.30 -12.22
C TYR A 75 -2.83 25.61 -11.49
N GLY A 76 -3.84 25.56 -10.62
CA GLY A 76 -4.28 26.70 -9.82
C GLY A 76 -5.28 26.29 -8.73
N ARG A 77 -5.70 27.23 -7.89
CA ARG A 77 -6.59 26.97 -6.74
C ARG A 77 -8.09 27.15 -7.05
N ALA A 78 -8.42 27.65 -8.25
CA ALA A 78 -9.79 27.85 -8.69
C ALA A 78 -10.05 27.04 -9.96
N SER A 79 -11.23 26.42 -10.03
CA SER A 79 -11.65 25.61 -11.18
C SER A 79 -11.58 26.42 -12.47
N GLY A 80 -10.91 25.88 -13.49
CA GLY A 80 -10.72 26.53 -14.79
C GLY A 80 -9.74 27.71 -14.80
N VAL A 81 -9.05 28.00 -13.68
CA VAL A 81 -8.04 29.07 -13.58
C VAL A 81 -6.69 28.45 -13.25
N TYR A 82 -5.77 28.53 -14.20
CA TYR A 82 -4.42 27.97 -14.07
C TYR A 82 -3.39 29.10 -14.13
N ASP A 83 -3.04 29.64 -12.95
CA ASP A 83 -2.11 30.75 -12.80
C ASP A 83 -0.64 30.30 -12.67
N LYS A 84 -0.42 28.99 -12.52
CA LYS A 84 0.90 28.37 -12.48
C LYS A 84 1.03 27.28 -13.54
N SER A 85 2.26 27.03 -13.96
CA SER A 85 2.59 25.90 -14.81
C SER A 85 3.96 25.33 -14.49
N ALA A 86 4.18 24.08 -14.87
CA ALA A 86 5.47 23.40 -14.77
C ALA A 86 5.67 22.48 -15.97
N THR A 87 6.90 22.38 -16.44
CA THR A 87 7.32 21.40 -17.44
C THR A 87 8.06 20.25 -16.77
N GLY A 88 8.05 19.08 -17.40
CA GLY A 88 8.78 17.93 -16.89
C GLY A 88 9.37 17.06 -18.00
N GLU A 89 9.63 15.82 -17.63
CA GLU A 89 10.29 14.83 -18.48
C GLU A 89 9.27 13.84 -19.03
N HIS A 90 9.67 13.07 -20.05
CA HIS A 90 8.90 11.93 -20.48
C HIS A 90 9.81 10.75 -20.84
N THR A 91 9.23 9.56 -20.82
CA THR A 91 9.89 8.31 -21.16
C THR A 91 8.97 7.43 -22.00
N THR A 92 9.53 6.36 -22.57
CA THR A 92 8.80 5.27 -23.22
C THR A 92 9.55 3.98 -22.94
N TYR A 93 8.86 2.85 -22.89
CA TYR A 93 9.51 1.55 -22.83
C TYR A 93 8.93 0.58 -23.84
N ARG A 94 9.74 -0.42 -24.19
CA ARG A 94 9.36 -1.51 -25.07
C ARG A 94 9.49 -2.83 -24.33
N TYR A 95 8.51 -3.70 -24.52
CA TYR A 95 8.47 -5.04 -23.94
C TYR A 95 8.00 -6.03 -25.01
N PHE A 96 8.91 -6.86 -25.53
CA PHE A 96 8.71 -7.66 -26.75
C PHE A 96 8.16 -6.84 -27.93
N PHE A 97 6.88 -7.02 -28.25
CA PHE A 97 6.14 -6.37 -29.35
C PHE A 97 5.30 -5.19 -28.86
N TYR A 98 5.19 -4.99 -27.55
CA TYR A 98 4.50 -3.85 -26.96
C TYR A 98 5.42 -2.64 -26.89
N ASN A 99 4.90 -1.47 -27.27
CA ASN A 99 5.52 -0.18 -26.97
C ASN A 99 4.53 0.63 -26.14
N SER A 100 5.01 1.26 -25.08
CA SER A 100 4.17 2.17 -24.31
C SER A 100 3.84 3.42 -25.13
N GLY A 101 2.76 4.09 -24.75
CA GLY A 101 2.63 5.52 -25.04
C GLY A 101 3.75 6.33 -24.38
N THR A 102 3.79 7.63 -24.64
CA THR A 102 4.71 8.56 -23.98
C THR A 102 4.25 8.77 -22.54
N ILE A 103 5.10 8.42 -21.58
CA ILE A 103 4.84 8.53 -20.15
C ILE A 103 5.47 9.81 -19.65
N HIS A 104 4.65 10.77 -19.23
CA HIS A 104 5.09 12.09 -18.81
C HIS A 104 5.16 12.17 -17.29
N HIS A 105 6.19 12.81 -16.74
CA HIS A 105 6.34 13.07 -15.31
C HIS A 105 6.63 14.55 -15.09
N VAL A 106 5.72 15.25 -14.41
CA VAL A 106 5.86 16.67 -14.11
C VAL A 106 5.77 16.88 -12.61
N LYS A 107 6.82 17.49 -12.03
CA LYS A 107 6.84 17.93 -10.63
C LYS A 107 6.25 19.33 -10.53
N ILE A 108 5.20 19.50 -9.73
CA ILE A 108 4.55 20.78 -9.45
C ILE A 108 4.79 21.18 -7.99
N GLY A 109 4.87 22.48 -7.73
CA GLY A 109 5.08 23.04 -6.41
C GLY A 109 6.01 24.25 -6.41
N PRO A 110 6.28 24.84 -5.22
CA PRO A 110 5.73 24.43 -3.93
C PRO A 110 4.21 24.68 -3.83
N LEU A 111 3.51 23.79 -3.10
CA LEU A 111 2.06 23.77 -2.91
C LEU A 111 1.69 24.02 -1.45
N ASP A 112 0.54 24.65 -1.22
CA ASP A 112 0.02 24.81 0.13
C ASP A 112 -0.55 23.46 0.61
N PRO A 113 -0.37 23.09 1.89
CA PRO A 113 -0.95 21.88 2.47
C PRO A 113 -2.48 21.98 2.57
N ASP A 114 -3.16 20.84 2.71
CA ASP A 114 -4.62 20.75 2.88
C ASP A 114 -5.45 21.54 1.85
N THR A 115 -4.90 21.73 0.64
CA THR A 115 -5.43 22.66 -0.37
C THR A 115 -5.83 21.92 -1.63
N VAL A 116 -7.01 22.24 -2.17
CA VAL A 116 -7.47 21.72 -3.46
C VAL A 116 -6.82 22.51 -4.60
N TYR A 117 -6.22 21.78 -5.52
CA TYR A 117 -5.66 22.31 -6.76
C TYR A 117 -6.38 21.69 -7.95
N TYR A 118 -6.73 22.52 -8.93
CA TYR A 118 -7.21 22.11 -10.23
C TYR A 118 -6.04 22.11 -11.19
N TYR A 119 -5.97 21.11 -12.06
CA TYR A 119 -4.87 21.00 -13.01
C TYR A 119 -5.32 20.37 -14.33
N ARG A 120 -4.57 20.64 -15.38
CA ARG A 120 -4.67 19.97 -16.68
C ARG A 120 -3.29 19.57 -17.19
N CYS A 121 -3.26 18.52 -17.99
CA CYS A 121 -2.02 17.93 -18.49
C CYS A 121 -1.91 18.11 -20.01
N GLY A 122 -0.69 18.28 -20.52
CA GLY A 122 -0.40 18.27 -21.95
C GLY A 122 -0.92 19.47 -22.75
N GLY A 123 -1.43 20.52 -22.09
CA GLY A 123 -2.10 21.64 -22.75
C GLY A 123 -3.48 21.27 -23.34
N ILE A 124 -4.07 20.16 -22.87
CA ILE A 124 -5.40 19.67 -23.25
C ILE A 124 -6.42 20.10 -22.18
N ASP A 125 -7.65 20.42 -22.58
CA ASP A 125 -8.69 20.96 -21.70
C ASP A 125 -9.39 19.93 -20.77
N ASP A 126 -8.80 18.75 -20.58
CA ASP A 126 -9.26 17.77 -19.60
C ASP A 126 -8.83 18.21 -18.19
N MET A 127 -9.79 18.67 -17.39
CA MET A 127 -9.55 19.16 -16.04
C MET A 127 -9.60 18.03 -15.01
N TYR A 128 -8.62 18.04 -14.10
CA TYR A 128 -8.54 17.21 -12.91
C TYR A 128 -8.48 18.10 -11.65
N SER A 129 -8.64 17.48 -10.48
CA SER A 129 -8.38 18.15 -9.21
C SER A 129 -7.84 17.17 -8.17
N PHE A 130 -6.87 17.62 -7.38
CA PHE A 130 -6.35 16.87 -6.23
C PHE A 130 -6.36 17.74 -4.98
N LYS A 131 -6.20 17.10 -3.81
CA LYS A 131 -5.97 17.78 -2.54
C LYS A 131 -4.60 17.40 -2.00
N THR A 132 -3.80 18.37 -1.61
CA THR A 132 -2.51 18.13 -0.94
C THR A 132 -2.73 17.53 0.46
N PRO A 133 -1.82 16.67 0.95
CA PRO A 133 -1.86 16.19 2.33
C PRO A 133 -1.84 17.34 3.36
N PRO A 134 -2.32 17.11 4.59
CA PRO A 134 -2.28 18.11 5.65
C PRO A 134 -0.83 18.37 6.11
N ALA A 135 -0.56 19.58 6.62
CA ALA A 135 0.74 19.95 7.19
C ALA A 135 0.94 19.51 8.64
N SER A 136 -0.08 18.89 9.24
CA SER A 136 -0.02 18.37 10.61
C SER A 136 -0.96 17.19 10.75
N LEU A 137 -0.82 16.44 11.84
CA LEU A 137 -1.82 15.44 12.22
C LEU A 137 -3.17 16.13 12.50
N PRO A 138 -4.31 15.45 12.26
CA PRO A 138 -4.42 14.06 11.81
C PRO A 138 -4.16 13.89 10.32
N ILE A 139 -3.71 12.69 9.94
CA ILE A 139 -3.66 12.23 8.53
C ILE A 139 -4.30 10.84 8.44
N GLU A 140 -5.00 10.58 7.33
CA GLU A 140 -5.65 9.30 7.09
C GLU A 140 -5.18 8.63 5.79
N PHE A 141 -4.70 7.39 5.93
CA PHE A 141 -4.26 6.56 4.82
C PHE A 141 -5.31 5.49 4.49
N ALA A 142 -5.59 5.31 3.20
CA ALA A 142 -6.11 4.05 2.68
C ALA A 142 -4.93 3.10 2.44
N VAL A 143 -5.07 1.82 2.77
CA VAL A 143 -4.02 0.82 2.56
C VAL A 143 -4.63 -0.40 1.87
N ALA A 144 -4.13 -0.78 0.71
CA ALA A 144 -4.56 -1.98 0.00
C ALA A 144 -3.40 -2.49 -0.86
N GLY A 145 -3.05 -3.77 -0.78
CA GLY A 145 -2.08 -4.43 -1.65
C GLY A 145 -2.78 -5.29 -2.70
N ASP A 146 -2.01 -5.74 -3.70
CA ASP A 146 -2.43 -6.88 -4.53
C ASP A 146 -3.76 -6.61 -5.26
N LEU A 147 -3.88 -5.39 -5.80
CA LEU A 147 -5.12 -4.87 -6.36
C LEU A 147 -5.53 -5.65 -7.60
N GLY A 148 -4.63 -5.77 -8.58
CA GLY A 148 -4.96 -6.27 -9.92
C GLY A 148 -6.05 -5.44 -10.59
N GLN A 149 -6.88 -6.08 -11.43
CA GLN A 149 -7.92 -5.39 -12.19
C GLN A 149 -9.13 -6.27 -12.44
N THR A 150 -9.81 -6.68 -11.38
CA THR A 150 -11.05 -7.45 -11.45
C THR A 150 -12.25 -6.63 -10.95
N GLU A 151 -13.46 -7.17 -11.07
CA GLU A 151 -14.63 -6.58 -10.41
C GLU A 151 -14.48 -6.53 -8.87
N TRP A 152 -13.64 -7.37 -8.25
CA TRP A 152 -13.27 -7.20 -6.83
C TRP A 152 -12.39 -5.98 -6.61
N THR A 153 -11.40 -5.76 -7.46
CA THR A 153 -10.61 -4.52 -7.44
C THR A 153 -11.51 -3.30 -7.54
N SER A 154 -12.48 -3.30 -8.46
CA SER A 154 -13.44 -2.19 -8.57
C SER A 154 -14.26 -2.03 -7.29
N SER A 155 -14.69 -3.11 -6.65
CA SER A 155 -15.35 -3.08 -5.34
C SER A 155 -14.47 -2.42 -4.27
N THR A 156 -13.20 -2.85 -4.17
CA THR A 156 -12.20 -2.29 -3.25
C THR A 156 -12.01 -0.80 -3.48
N LEU A 157 -11.81 -0.38 -4.73
CA LEU A 157 -11.64 1.03 -5.09
C LEU A 157 -12.89 1.85 -4.80
N ASN A 158 -14.09 1.32 -5.05
CA ASN A 158 -15.34 2.00 -4.73
C ASN A 158 -15.49 2.21 -3.21
N HIS A 159 -15.12 1.22 -2.40
CA HIS A 159 -15.15 1.32 -0.94
C HIS A 159 -14.12 2.33 -0.43
N ILE A 160 -12.91 2.35 -1.00
CA ILE A 160 -11.88 3.36 -0.71
C ILE A 160 -12.38 4.76 -1.10
N ASN A 161 -12.99 4.91 -2.27
CA ASN A 161 -13.51 6.19 -2.76
C ASN A 161 -14.64 6.75 -1.89
N ALA A 162 -15.44 5.87 -1.27
CA ALA A 162 -16.46 6.25 -0.30
C ALA A 162 -15.87 6.71 1.06
N SER A 163 -14.55 6.54 1.26
CA SER A 163 -13.84 7.01 2.45
C SER A 163 -13.15 8.36 2.21
N ASN A 164 -13.08 9.20 3.24
CA ASN A 164 -12.35 10.47 3.17
C ASN A 164 -10.89 10.26 3.64
N TYR A 165 -10.03 9.81 2.72
CA TYR A 165 -8.61 9.60 2.94
C TYR A 165 -7.75 10.70 2.29
N ASP A 166 -6.53 10.88 2.79
CA ASP A 166 -5.57 11.86 2.30
C ASP A 166 -4.57 11.25 1.32
N MET A 167 -4.23 9.97 1.49
CA MET A 167 -3.24 9.26 0.68
C MET A 167 -3.51 7.76 0.64
N LEU A 168 -3.17 7.09 -0.46
CA LEU A 168 -3.20 5.63 -0.57
C LEU A 168 -1.78 5.05 -0.50
N LEU A 169 -1.60 4.00 0.30
CA LEU A 169 -0.37 3.22 0.39
C LEU A 169 -0.61 1.81 -0.17
N LEU A 170 0.26 1.34 -1.07
CA LEU A 170 0.11 0.07 -1.79
C LEU A 170 1.39 -0.77 -1.68
N PRO A 171 1.38 -1.88 -0.89
CA PRO A 171 2.55 -2.74 -0.68
C PRO A 171 2.82 -3.73 -1.84
N GLY A 172 2.84 -3.28 -3.09
CA GLY A 172 3.16 -4.11 -4.26
C GLY A 172 2.00 -4.86 -4.92
N ASP A 173 2.31 -5.47 -6.07
CA ASP A 173 1.40 -6.19 -6.96
C ASP A 173 0.24 -5.32 -7.47
N LEU A 174 0.59 -4.43 -8.39
CA LEU A 174 -0.33 -3.39 -8.88
C LEU A 174 -1.29 -3.97 -9.90
N SER A 175 -0.80 -4.34 -11.08
CA SER A 175 -1.65 -4.56 -12.25
C SER A 175 -1.96 -6.03 -12.56
N TYR A 176 -1.11 -6.96 -12.09
CA TYR A 176 -1.08 -8.36 -12.52
C TYR A 176 -1.04 -8.48 -14.06
N ALA A 177 -0.32 -7.56 -14.71
CA ALA A 177 -0.10 -7.62 -16.15
C ALA A 177 0.72 -8.86 -16.52
N ASP A 178 1.67 -9.25 -15.67
CA ASP A 178 2.48 -10.47 -15.77
C ASP A 178 2.97 -10.66 -17.20
N THR A 179 3.70 -9.65 -17.68
CA THR A 179 4.29 -9.59 -19.04
C THR A 179 3.28 -9.27 -20.17
N ASN A 180 1.96 -9.35 -19.93
CA ASN A 180 0.92 -8.90 -20.86
C ASN A 180 0.68 -7.38 -20.73
N GLN A 181 1.60 -6.59 -21.28
CA GLN A 181 1.69 -5.14 -21.05
C GLN A 181 0.42 -4.29 -21.28
N PRO A 182 -0.48 -4.56 -22.23
CA PRO A 182 -1.75 -3.83 -22.33
C PRO A 182 -2.59 -3.82 -21.05
N LEU A 183 -2.37 -4.79 -20.16
CA LEU A 183 -2.99 -4.83 -18.83
C LEU A 183 -2.47 -3.73 -17.89
N TRP A 184 -1.24 -3.24 -18.05
CA TRP A 184 -0.78 -2.05 -17.33
C TRP A 184 -1.57 -0.81 -17.76
N ASP A 185 -1.85 -0.67 -19.06
CA ASP A 185 -2.64 0.46 -19.56
C ASP A 185 -4.08 0.40 -19.08
N SER A 186 -4.66 -0.81 -19.08
CA SER A 186 -6.00 -1.06 -18.55
C SER A 186 -6.06 -0.74 -17.05
N PHE A 187 -5.09 -1.19 -16.27
CA PHE A 187 -5.00 -0.90 -14.83
C PHE A 187 -4.87 0.61 -14.57
N GLY A 188 -3.98 1.31 -15.28
CA GLY A 188 -3.82 2.76 -15.14
C GLY A 188 -5.12 3.52 -15.37
N ARG A 189 -5.91 3.12 -16.37
CA ARG A 189 -7.25 3.69 -16.63
C ARG A 189 -8.28 3.32 -15.57
N LEU A 190 -8.18 2.12 -14.98
CA LEU A 190 -9.07 1.67 -13.91
C LEU A 190 -8.87 2.51 -12.63
N VAL A 191 -7.61 2.82 -12.27
CA VAL A 191 -7.28 3.54 -11.03
C VAL A 191 -7.28 5.06 -11.17
N GLU A 192 -7.19 5.61 -12.39
CA GLU A 192 -7.15 7.06 -12.67
C GLU A 192 -8.17 7.88 -11.86
N PRO A 193 -9.46 7.48 -11.71
CA PRO A 193 -10.42 8.29 -10.96
C PRO A 193 -10.01 8.59 -9.51
N LEU A 194 -9.29 7.67 -8.86
CA LEU A 194 -8.78 7.86 -7.50
C LEU A 194 -7.34 8.38 -7.51
N ALA A 195 -6.50 7.82 -8.37
CA ALA A 195 -5.07 8.11 -8.43
C ALA A 195 -4.77 9.53 -8.93
N SER A 196 -5.68 10.16 -9.69
CA SER A 196 -5.58 11.56 -10.08
C SER A 196 -6.02 12.56 -8.99
N ALA A 197 -6.73 12.08 -7.96
CA ALA A 197 -7.35 12.95 -6.94
C ALA A 197 -6.64 12.91 -5.59
N ARG A 198 -5.93 11.84 -5.29
CA ARG A 198 -5.15 11.64 -4.05
C ARG A 198 -3.82 10.96 -4.38
N PRO A 199 -2.73 11.29 -3.67
CA PRO A 199 -1.44 10.65 -3.88
C PRO A 199 -1.50 9.15 -3.62
N TRP A 200 -0.94 8.38 -4.54
CA TRP A 200 -0.70 6.94 -4.40
C TRP A 200 0.79 6.72 -4.24
N MET A 201 1.17 6.10 -3.12
CA MET A 201 2.54 5.73 -2.81
C MET A 201 2.62 4.21 -2.86
N VAL A 202 3.43 3.70 -3.79
CA VAL A 202 3.43 2.29 -4.17
C VAL A 202 4.85 1.72 -4.08
N THR A 203 4.99 0.47 -3.69
CA THR A 203 6.24 -0.29 -3.89
C THR A 203 5.99 -1.40 -4.91
N GLN A 204 7.03 -2.12 -5.26
CA GLN A 204 7.00 -3.27 -6.15
C GLN A 204 6.60 -4.56 -5.40
N GLY A 205 5.90 -5.47 -6.09
CA GLY A 205 5.73 -6.87 -5.69
C GLY A 205 6.35 -7.82 -6.72
N ASN A 206 6.14 -9.14 -6.58
CA ASN A 206 6.70 -10.10 -7.54
C ASN A 206 6.08 -9.96 -8.93
N HIS A 207 4.83 -9.50 -9.03
CA HIS A 207 4.17 -9.30 -10.32
C HIS A 207 4.76 -8.13 -11.11
N GLU A 208 5.50 -7.22 -10.45
CA GLU A 208 6.24 -6.15 -11.13
C GLU A 208 7.60 -6.59 -11.67
N ILE A 209 8.14 -7.75 -11.27
CA ILE A 209 9.46 -8.22 -11.72
C ILE A 209 9.50 -8.33 -13.24
N GLU A 210 8.49 -8.96 -13.84
CA GLU A 210 8.31 -9.13 -15.30
C GLU A 210 9.61 -9.52 -16.05
N ALA A 211 10.45 -10.34 -15.43
CA ALA A 211 11.73 -10.77 -16.00
C ALA A 211 11.60 -12.12 -16.73
N PHE A 212 12.33 -12.28 -17.84
CA PHE A 212 12.38 -13.54 -18.58
C PHE A 212 13.77 -14.20 -18.44
N PRO A 213 13.87 -15.41 -17.85
CA PRO A 213 15.15 -16.05 -17.55
C PRO A 213 16.06 -16.36 -18.75
N ILE A 214 15.50 -16.37 -19.97
CA ILE A 214 16.21 -16.78 -21.19
C ILE A 214 16.69 -15.56 -21.99
N PHE A 215 16.17 -14.36 -21.69
CA PHE A 215 16.47 -13.14 -22.44
C PHE A 215 16.80 -11.99 -21.48
N ASP A 216 18.10 -11.71 -21.33
CA ASP A 216 18.60 -10.55 -20.56
C ASP A 216 18.23 -9.18 -21.19
N TRP A 217 17.42 -9.17 -22.26
CA TRP A 217 16.99 -7.95 -22.95
C TRP A 217 15.94 -7.16 -22.18
N PHE A 218 15.23 -7.80 -21.22
CA PHE A 218 14.23 -7.13 -20.40
C PHE A 218 14.74 -6.99 -18.98
N HIS A 219 15.02 -5.75 -18.60
CA HIS A 219 15.38 -5.43 -17.23
C HIS A 219 14.17 -5.66 -16.31
N PRO A 220 14.35 -6.35 -15.17
CA PRO A 220 13.30 -6.48 -14.17
C PRO A 220 12.70 -5.12 -13.80
N PHE A 221 11.41 -5.08 -13.50
CA PHE A 221 10.70 -3.86 -13.07
C PHE A 221 10.64 -2.74 -14.12
N ALA A 222 10.90 -3.01 -15.41
CA ALA A 222 10.85 -1.99 -16.45
C ALA A 222 9.52 -1.22 -16.46
N SER A 223 8.40 -1.94 -16.48
CA SER A 223 7.05 -1.34 -16.51
C SER A 223 6.76 -0.51 -15.26
N TYR A 224 7.10 -1.04 -14.07
CA TYR A 224 6.96 -0.33 -12.79
C TYR A 224 7.78 0.96 -12.76
N ASN A 225 9.08 0.89 -13.10
CA ASN A 225 9.98 2.05 -13.04
C ASN A 225 9.62 3.17 -14.01
N HIS A 226 9.05 2.84 -15.17
CA HIS A 226 8.61 3.85 -16.13
C HIS A 226 7.25 4.45 -15.75
N ARG A 227 6.31 3.64 -15.24
CA ARG A 227 4.94 4.09 -14.97
C ARG A 227 4.80 4.77 -13.62
N TRP A 228 5.44 4.23 -12.58
CA TRP A 228 5.28 4.64 -11.19
C TRP A 228 6.60 5.16 -10.61
N ARG A 229 7.02 6.35 -11.06
CA ARG A 229 8.24 7.01 -10.56
C ARG A 229 7.96 7.66 -9.19
N MET A 230 8.47 7.02 -8.15
CA MET A 230 8.35 7.39 -6.75
C MET A 230 9.51 8.31 -6.30
N PRO A 231 9.42 8.96 -5.12
CA PRO A 231 10.40 9.96 -4.69
C PRO A 231 11.70 9.37 -4.11
N TYR A 232 12.31 8.43 -4.84
CA TYR A 232 13.52 7.75 -4.37
C TYR A 232 14.73 8.68 -4.35
N GLU A 233 14.84 9.62 -5.29
CA GLU A 233 15.92 10.61 -5.27
C GLU A 233 15.76 11.57 -4.08
N GLU A 234 14.55 12.03 -3.79
CA GLU A 234 14.26 12.89 -2.64
C GLU A 234 14.55 12.21 -1.29
N SER A 235 14.41 10.88 -1.23
CA SER A 235 14.73 10.08 -0.04
C SER A 235 16.20 9.66 0.04
N GLY A 236 17.05 10.11 -0.89
CA GLY A 236 18.45 9.71 -0.97
C GLY A 236 18.69 8.24 -1.29
N SER A 237 17.69 7.54 -1.84
CA SER A 237 17.82 6.18 -2.35
C SER A 237 18.42 6.18 -3.76
N SER A 238 19.10 5.10 -4.13
CA SER A 238 19.62 4.89 -5.49
C SER A 238 18.62 4.22 -6.43
N SER A 239 17.44 3.82 -5.94
CA SER A 239 16.51 2.97 -6.68
C SER A 239 15.05 3.30 -6.39
N ASN A 240 14.21 3.27 -7.44
CA ASN A 240 12.76 3.43 -7.34
C ASN A 240 12.05 2.26 -6.63
N LEU A 241 12.77 1.17 -6.31
CA LEU A 241 12.23 -0.02 -5.65
C LEU A 241 12.16 0.13 -4.13
N TYR A 242 12.87 1.10 -3.54
CA TYR A 242 12.84 1.39 -2.12
C TYR A 242 13.12 2.88 -1.87
N TYR A 243 12.33 3.50 -1.02
CA TYR A 243 12.39 4.94 -0.78
C TYR A 243 11.60 5.30 0.49
N SER A 244 11.72 6.54 0.96
CA SER A 244 10.95 7.04 2.10
C SER A 244 10.35 8.41 1.80
N PHE A 245 9.40 8.83 2.62
CA PHE A 245 8.84 10.18 2.55
C PHE A 245 8.16 10.56 3.86
N ASP A 246 8.14 11.86 4.11
CA ASP A 246 7.49 12.45 5.28
C ASP A 246 6.15 13.08 4.91
N VAL A 247 5.17 12.96 5.80
CA VAL A 247 3.85 13.60 5.68
C VAL A 247 3.39 14.21 7.00
N ALA A 248 2.31 14.99 6.97
CA ALA A 248 1.78 15.67 8.15
C ALA A 248 2.82 16.56 8.84
N GLY A 249 3.62 17.27 8.04
CA GLY A 249 4.70 18.16 8.52
C GLY A 249 5.87 17.42 9.16
N GLY A 250 6.14 16.17 8.74
CA GLY A 250 7.19 15.33 9.31
C GLY A 250 6.73 14.48 10.50
N ALA A 251 5.46 14.53 10.89
CA ALA A 251 4.95 13.76 12.02
C ALA A 251 4.84 12.25 11.74
N VAL A 252 4.82 11.86 10.46
CA VAL A 252 4.80 10.46 10.02
C VAL A 252 5.87 10.30 8.94
N HIS A 253 6.80 9.38 9.19
CA HIS A 253 7.80 8.94 8.22
C HIS A 253 7.40 7.57 7.69
N VAL A 254 7.30 7.45 6.36
CA VAL A 254 6.88 6.22 5.69
C VAL A 254 8.06 5.69 4.87
N VAL A 255 8.40 4.42 5.09
CA VAL A 255 9.49 3.71 4.41
C VAL A 255 8.89 2.62 3.53
N MET A 256 9.23 2.63 2.25
CA MET A 256 8.85 1.65 1.25
C MET A 256 10.06 0.77 0.96
N LEU A 257 10.01 -0.51 1.32
CA LEU A 257 11.09 -1.46 1.09
C LEU A 257 10.82 -2.33 -0.14
N GLY A 258 11.89 -2.68 -0.83
CA GLY A 258 11.90 -3.59 -1.97
C GLY A 258 12.18 -5.02 -1.52
N SER A 259 11.14 -5.83 -1.36
CA SER A 259 11.25 -7.26 -1.05
C SER A 259 12.01 -8.07 -2.11
N TYR A 260 12.03 -7.60 -3.36
CA TYR A 260 12.73 -8.24 -4.48
C TYR A 260 13.91 -7.39 -5.01
N ALA A 261 14.35 -6.41 -4.21
CA ALA A 261 15.65 -5.78 -4.36
C ALA A 261 16.66 -6.46 -3.41
N GLU A 262 17.95 -6.33 -3.69
CA GLU A 262 18.99 -6.84 -2.79
C GLU A 262 18.87 -6.20 -1.40
N PHE A 263 18.84 -7.01 -0.33
CA PHE A 263 18.62 -6.56 1.06
C PHE A 263 19.69 -7.06 2.04
N GLY A 264 20.72 -7.75 1.56
CA GLY A 264 21.87 -8.13 2.40
C GLY A 264 22.62 -6.89 2.91
N SER A 265 23.42 -7.03 3.97
CA SER A 265 24.12 -5.92 4.63
C SER A 265 25.00 -5.07 3.70
N ASP A 266 25.52 -5.67 2.63
CA ASP A 266 26.33 -4.99 1.62
C ASP A 266 25.52 -4.30 0.52
N SER A 267 24.19 -4.48 0.48
CA SER A 267 23.34 -3.91 -0.56
C SER A 267 23.10 -2.40 -0.37
N ASP A 268 22.79 -1.73 -1.46
CA ASP A 268 22.44 -0.30 -1.44
C ASP A 268 21.18 -0.05 -0.61
N GLN A 269 20.18 -0.94 -0.68
CA GLN A 269 18.95 -0.84 0.13
C GLN A 269 19.26 -0.90 1.62
N TYR A 270 20.10 -1.83 2.06
CA TYR A 270 20.42 -1.97 3.48
C TYR A 270 21.14 -0.72 3.99
N LYS A 271 22.17 -0.26 3.27
CA LYS A 271 22.95 0.93 3.62
C LYS A 271 22.08 2.19 3.62
N TRP A 272 21.18 2.32 2.65
CA TRP A 272 20.20 3.39 2.60
C TRP A 272 19.26 3.33 3.80
N LEU A 273 18.70 2.16 4.13
CA LEU A 273 17.75 1.99 5.23
C LEU A 273 18.38 2.31 6.59
N VAL A 274 19.63 1.91 6.82
CA VAL A 274 20.40 2.27 8.02
C VAL A 274 20.50 3.79 8.16
N LYS A 275 20.84 4.47 7.06
CA LYS A 275 20.96 5.93 7.05
C LYS A 275 19.62 6.62 7.26
N ASP A 276 18.60 6.22 6.50
CA ASP A 276 17.26 6.78 6.50
C ASP A 276 16.64 6.72 7.90
N LEU A 277 16.59 5.53 8.51
CA LEU A 277 16.07 5.36 9.87
C LEU A 277 16.93 6.05 10.94
N GLY A 278 18.25 6.12 10.73
CA GLY A 278 19.18 6.79 11.64
C GLY A 278 19.05 8.31 11.67
N GLU A 279 18.49 8.91 10.62
CA GLU A 279 18.25 10.36 10.52
C GLU A 279 16.89 10.78 11.10
N VAL A 280 16.01 9.83 11.46
CA VAL A 280 14.67 10.13 12.00
C VAL A 280 14.73 10.65 13.44
N ASP A 281 14.40 11.92 13.61
CA ASP A 281 14.19 12.56 14.92
C ASP A 281 12.79 12.23 15.46
N ARG A 282 12.69 11.26 16.38
CA ARG A 282 11.41 10.82 16.96
C ARG A 282 10.68 11.90 17.77
N GLU A 283 11.35 12.98 18.18
CA GLU A 283 10.67 14.14 18.77
C GLU A 283 9.88 14.92 17.72
N LYS A 284 10.29 14.91 16.45
CA LYS A 284 9.52 15.51 15.35
C LYS A 284 8.61 14.49 14.67
N THR A 285 9.09 13.26 14.53
CA THR A 285 8.49 12.16 13.80
C THR A 285 8.09 11.03 14.75
N PRO A 286 6.96 11.16 15.46
CA PRO A 286 6.50 10.14 16.39
C PRO A 286 6.16 8.81 15.71
N TRP A 287 5.75 8.82 14.44
CA TRP A 287 5.32 7.62 13.72
C TRP A 287 6.29 7.22 12.63
N ILE A 288 6.73 5.96 12.65
CA ILE A 288 7.39 5.33 11.52
C ILE A 288 6.54 4.16 11.04
N ILE A 289 6.19 4.17 9.76
CA ILE A 289 5.41 3.14 9.08
C ILE A 289 6.29 2.53 7.98
N VAL A 290 6.36 1.21 7.91
CA VAL A 290 7.06 0.51 6.84
C VAL A 290 6.07 -0.24 5.97
N LEU A 291 6.31 -0.24 4.66
CA LEU A 291 5.65 -1.10 3.69
C LEU A 291 6.68 -1.96 2.99
N LEU A 292 6.34 -3.22 2.79
CA LEU A 292 7.10 -4.20 2.01
C LEU A 292 6.12 -5.14 1.33
N HIS A 293 6.53 -5.95 0.36
CA HIS A 293 5.58 -6.83 -0.32
C HIS A 293 5.42 -8.17 0.40
N ALA A 294 6.51 -8.92 0.56
CA ALA A 294 6.46 -10.29 1.11
C ALA A 294 6.42 -10.30 2.65
N PRO A 295 5.32 -10.72 3.30
CA PRO A 295 5.16 -10.64 4.76
C PRO A 295 6.19 -11.51 5.50
N TRP A 296 6.79 -10.93 6.55
CA TRP A 296 7.72 -11.64 7.43
C TRP A 296 7.02 -12.61 8.39
N TYR A 297 5.79 -12.26 8.77
CA TYR A 297 4.93 -13.08 9.61
C TYR A 297 3.67 -13.42 8.82
N ASN A 298 3.41 -14.72 8.68
CA ASN A 298 2.32 -15.25 7.86
C ASN A 298 1.90 -16.62 8.40
N THR A 299 0.62 -16.83 8.71
CA THR A 299 0.09 -18.16 9.10
C THR A 299 -0.66 -18.86 7.97
N ASN A 300 -0.85 -18.21 6.83
CA ASN A 300 -1.47 -18.78 5.65
C ASN A 300 -0.56 -19.82 4.97
N ALA A 301 -1.12 -20.87 4.38
CA ALA A 301 -0.33 -21.88 3.66
C ALA A 301 0.39 -21.32 2.42
N ALA A 302 -0.16 -20.27 1.81
CA ALA A 302 0.48 -19.55 0.71
C ALA A 302 1.74 -18.79 1.18
N HIS A 303 2.78 -18.76 0.34
CA HIS A 303 4.00 -17.96 0.53
C HIS A 303 4.76 -18.18 1.84
N GLN A 304 4.79 -19.41 2.31
CA GLN A 304 5.41 -19.77 3.59
C GLN A 304 6.93 -19.64 3.54
N GLY A 305 7.48 -18.73 4.35
CA GLY A 305 8.91 -18.52 4.52
C GLY A 305 9.55 -17.57 3.50
N GLU A 306 8.80 -17.04 2.53
CA GLU A 306 9.36 -16.17 1.47
C GLU A 306 9.95 -14.87 2.03
N GLY A 307 9.34 -14.29 3.08
CA GLY A 307 9.85 -13.09 3.75
C GLY A 307 10.98 -13.33 4.77
N GLU A 308 11.35 -14.59 5.07
CA GLU A 308 12.23 -14.91 6.20
C GLU A 308 13.68 -14.41 6.01
N ASN A 309 14.19 -14.46 4.78
CA ASN A 309 15.55 -13.98 4.48
C ASN A 309 15.67 -12.47 4.71
N MET A 310 14.69 -11.70 4.23
CA MET A 310 14.65 -10.26 4.43
C MET A 310 14.42 -9.91 5.90
N ARG A 311 13.55 -10.65 6.61
CA ARG A 311 13.35 -10.49 8.07
C ARG A 311 14.68 -10.64 8.81
N ARG A 312 15.41 -11.73 8.58
CA ARG A 312 16.72 -11.98 9.23
C ARG A 312 17.72 -10.87 8.95
N ALA A 313 17.75 -10.36 7.72
CA ALA A 313 18.66 -9.29 7.34
C ALA A 313 18.28 -7.96 8.01
N THR A 314 17.00 -7.58 8.05
CA THR A 314 16.60 -6.18 8.28
C THR A 314 15.67 -5.93 9.47
N GLU A 315 15.09 -6.96 10.10
CA GLU A 315 14.12 -6.76 11.20
C GLU A 315 14.73 -6.03 12.40
N HIS A 316 16.00 -6.27 12.69
CA HIS A 316 16.70 -5.58 13.78
C HIS A 316 16.78 -4.06 13.56
N LEU A 317 16.99 -3.60 12.32
CA LEU A 317 16.99 -2.17 11.99
C LEU A 317 15.63 -1.52 12.30
N LEU A 318 14.54 -2.18 11.92
CA LEU A 318 13.18 -1.71 12.18
C LEU A 318 12.85 -1.71 13.68
N TYR A 319 13.31 -2.73 14.41
CA TYR A 319 13.12 -2.83 15.85
C TYR A 319 13.89 -1.75 16.62
N GLU A 320 15.14 -1.50 16.24
CA GLU A 320 16.00 -0.46 16.82
C GLU A 320 15.47 0.94 16.53
N ALA A 321 15.02 1.18 15.29
CA ALA A 321 14.36 2.42 14.90
C ALA A 321 12.97 2.59 15.51
N ARG A 322 12.46 1.59 16.25
CA ARG A 322 11.14 1.59 16.89
C ARG A 322 10.00 1.82 15.89
N VAL A 323 10.04 1.11 14.76
CA VAL A 323 8.97 1.14 13.76
C VAL A 323 7.65 0.73 14.39
N ASP A 324 6.60 1.50 14.13
CA ASP A 324 5.31 1.34 14.78
C ASP A 324 4.48 0.23 14.12
N ILE A 325 4.46 0.23 12.78
CA ILE A 325 3.60 -0.61 11.95
C ILE A 325 4.37 -1.04 10.69
N VAL A 326 4.22 -2.31 10.32
CA VAL A 326 4.68 -2.86 9.04
C VAL A 326 3.47 -3.39 8.28
N PHE A 327 3.23 -2.87 7.07
CA PHE A 327 2.24 -3.41 6.15
C PHE A 327 2.91 -4.27 5.08
N ALA A 328 2.27 -5.39 4.75
CA ALA A 328 2.68 -6.30 3.69
C ALA A 328 1.52 -6.70 2.79
N GLY A 329 1.80 -7.01 1.52
CA GLY A 329 0.84 -7.57 0.56
C GLY A 329 1.01 -9.09 0.42
N HIS A 330 1.08 -9.54 -0.83
CA HIS A 330 1.51 -10.87 -1.31
C HIS A 330 0.58 -12.03 -0.99
N VAL A 331 0.28 -12.22 0.30
CA VAL A 331 -0.69 -13.23 0.73
C VAL A 331 -2.08 -12.64 0.54
N HIS A 332 -2.88 -13.27 -0.34
CA HIS A 332 -4.22 -12.80 -0.71
C HIS A 332 -5.29 -13.02 0.38
N ALA A 333 -5.05 -12.47 1.56
CA ALA A 333 -5.93 -12.47 2.70
C ALA A 333 -5.50 -11.36 3.67
N TYR A 334 -6.37 -11.05 4.65
CA TYR A 334 -6.03 -10.16 5.74
C TYR A 334 -5.48 -10.94 6.94
N GLU A 335 -4.40 -10.45 7.55
CA GLU A 335 -3.90 -10.98 8.82
C GLU A 335 -3.22 -9.88 9.65
N ARG A 336 -3.52 -9.81 10.96
CA ARG A 336 -2.88 -8.89 11.91
C ARG A 336 -2.26 -9.65 13.06
N PHE A 337 -1.02 -9.31 13.35
CA PHE A 337 -0.24 -9.90 14.44
C PHE A 337 -0.24 -9.02 15.68
N LYS A 338 0.28 -9.58 16.79
CA LYS A 338 0.76 -8.83 17.95
C LYS A 338 1.88 -7.87 17.52
N ARG A 339 2.37 -7.07 18.46
CA ARG A 339 3.73 -6.54 18.33
C ARG A 339 4.73 -7.69 18.39
N VAL A 340 5.58 -7.82 17.39
CA VAL A 340 6.49 -8.96 17.23
C VAL A 340 7.92 -8.48 17.02
N TYR A 341 8.87 -9.20 17.59
CA TYR A 341 10.28 -9.12 17.23
C TYR A 341 10.90 -10.50 17.37
N ASP A 342 11.67 -10.93 16.37
CA ASP A 342 12.37 -12.21 16.35
C ASP A 342 11.46 -13.41 16.71
N ASN A 343 10.35 -13.54 15.99
CA ASN A 343 9.36 -14.61 16.17
C ASN A 343 8.75 -14.70 17.58
N LYS A 344 8.80 -13.62 18.37
CA LYS A 344 8.24 -13.56 19.73
C LYS A 344 7.40 -12.31 19.91
N ALA A 345 6.35 -12.43 20.72
CA ALA A 345 5.60 -11.26 21.15
C ALA A 345 6.53 -10.31 21.92
N ASN A 346 6.61 -9.06 21.48
CA ASN A 346 7.48 -8.04 22.06
C ASN A 346 6.76 -6.70 22.03
N SER A 347 6.54 -6.08 23.19
CA SER A 347 5.81 -4.81 23.29
C SER A 347 6.47 -3.62 22.60
N CYS A 348 7.77 -3.72 22.28
CA CYS A 348 8.54 -2.70 21.57
C CYS A 348 8.82 -3.06 20.11
N GLY A 349 8.26 -4.16 19.60
CA GLY A 349 8.29 -4.49 18.18
C GLY A 349 7.14 -3.83 17.39
N PRO A 350 7.25 -3.74 16.05
CA PRO A 350 6.17 -3.26 15.20
C PRO A 350 4.95 -4.17 15.24
N VAL A 351 3.77 -3.60 14.96
CA VAL A 351 2.59 -4.38 14.59
C VAL A 351 2.74 -4.77 13.11
N HIS A 352 2.64 -6.07 12.79
CA HIS A 352 2.63 -6.54 11.42
C HIS A 352 1.19 -6.77 10.92
N ILE A 353 0.89 -6.27 9.73
CA ILE A 353 -0.40 -6.40 9.06
C ILE A 353 -0.18 -6.83 7.60
N THR A 354 -0.76 -7.96 7.22
CA THR A 354 -0.90 -8.41 5.84
C THR A 354 -2.22 -7.90 5.28
N ILE A 355 -2.18 -7.24 4.12
CA ILE A 355 -3.28 -6.53 3.45
C ILE A 355 -3.26 -6.78 1.92
N GLY A 356 -2.89 -8.01 1.51
CA GLY A 356 -2.82 -8.42 0.11
C GLY A 356 -4.15 -8.85 -0.49
N ASP A 357 -5.26 -8.42 0.11
CA ASP A 357 -6.61 -8.81 -0.23
C ASP A 357 -7.32 -7.78 -1.13
N GLY A 358 -6.59 -7.11 -2.02
CA GLY A 358 -7.10 -6.01 -2.85
C GLY A 358 -8.07 -6.41 -3.96
N GLY A 359 -8.09 -7.68 -4.38
CA GLY A 359 -9.05 -8.17 -5.37
C GLY A 359 -8.47 -8.67 -6.68
N ASN A 360 -7.19 -9.06 -6.70
CA ASN A 360 -6.56 -9.56 -7.93
C ASN A 360 -7.20 -10.86 -8.47
N ARG A 361 -6.72 -11.27 -9.65
CA ARG A 361 -7.29 -12.38 -10.42
C ARG A 361 -6.95 -13.77 -9.89
N GLU A 362 -5.93 -13.90 -9.04
CA GLU A 362 -5.52 -15.20 -8.50
C GLU A 362 -6.46 -15.67 -7.39
N GLY A 363 -7.18 -14.73 -6.77
CA GLY A 363 -8.18 -15.01 -5.75
C GLY A 363 -7.59 -15.13 -4.35
N LEU A 364 -8.45 -15.49 -3.39
CA LEU A 364 -8.11 -15.48 -1.97
C LEU A 364 -7.26 -16.69 -1.54
N ALA A 365 -6.29 -16.44 -0.65
CA ALA A 365 -5.52 -17.47 0.03
C ALA A 365 -6.33 -18.02 1.23
N LEU A 366 -6.99 -19.17 1.03
CA LEU A 366 -8.06 -19.63 1.93
C LEU A 366 -7.60 -20.37 3.19
N ASP A 367 -6.39 -20.92 3.19
CA ASP A 367 -5.93 -21.91 4.18
C ASP A 367 -4.96 -21.31 5.21
N PHE A 368 -5.40 -21.24 6.46
CA PHE A 368 -4.56 -20.80 7.58
C PHE A 368 -4.16 -22.00 8.45
N LYS A 369 -2.85 -22.21 8.58
CA LYS A 369 -2.26 -23.33 9.30
C LYS A 369 -2.40 -23.15 10.81
N LYS A 370 -3.31 -23.91 11.43
CA LYS A 370 -3.56 -23.88 12.89
C LYS A 370 -2.35 -24.24 13.74
N ASP A 371 -1.47 -25.10 13.21
CA ASP A 371 -0.25 -25.59 13.84
C ASP A 371 1.00 -24.78 13.45
N HIS A 372 0.84 -23.67 12.74
CA HIS A 372 1.96 -22.81 12.36
C HIS A 372 2.67 -22.22 13.59
N LYS A 373 4.01 -22.12 13.54
CA LYS A 373 4.85 -21.59 14.63
C LYS A 373 4.41 -20.19 15.11
N SER A 374 3.92 -19.36 14.19
CA SER A 374 3.45 -17.99 14.47
C SER A 374 1.96 -17.90 14.81
N ALA A 375 1.22 -19.01 14.89
CA ALA A 375 -0.22 -19.00 15.15
C ALA A 375 -0.57 -18.32 16.49
N SER A 376 0.28 -18.45 17.51
CA SER A 376 0.11 -17.77 18.80
C SER A 376 0.35 -16.24 18.76
N LEU A 377 0.97 -15.74 17.68
CA LEU A 377 1.26 -14.33 17.44
C LEU A 377 0.19 -13.67 16.57
N SER A 378 -0.53 -14.45 15.75
CA SER A 378 -1.65 -13.97 14.95
C SER A 378 -2.84 -13.62 15.87
N LEU A 379 -3.37 -12.41 15.72
CA LEU A 379 -4.51 -11.92 16.51
C LEU A 379 -5.82 -12.02 15.74
N PHE A 380 -5.76 -11.82 14.43
CA PHE A 380 -6.91 -11.87 13.55
C PHE A 380 -6.46 -12.24 12.14
N HIS A 381 -7.22 -13.10 11.47
CA HIS A 381 -7.05 -13.37 10.06
C HIS A 381 -8.40 -13.66 9.39
N GLU A 382 -8.58 -13.23 8.14
CA GLU A 382 -9.79 -13.51 7.36
C GLU A 382 -9.42 -13.52 5.88
N ALA A 383 -9.84 -14.58 5.16
CA ALA A 383 -9.72 -14.66 3.72
C ALA A 383 -10.98 -14.06 3.08
N SER A 384 -10.96 -12.74 2.91
CA SER A 384 -11.97 -11.94 2.21
C SER A 384 -11.27 -10.77 1.53
N PHE A 385 -11.86 -10.21 0.47
CA PHE A 385 -11.30 -9.00 -0.15
C PHE A 385 -11.63 -7.77 0.69
N GLY A 386 -10.75 -6.79 0.68
CA GLY A 386 -10.86 -5.67 1.60
C GLY A 386 -9.88 -4.53 1.34
N HIS A 387 -9.93 -3.57 2.25
CA HIS A 387 -8.93 -2.52 2.37
C HIS A 387 -8.80 -2.07 3.83
N GLY A 388 -7.67 -1.47 4.12
CA GLY A 388 -7.34 -0.87 5.40
C GLY A 388 -7.54 0.64 5.43
N ARG A 389 -7.80 1.15 6.64
CA ARG A 389 -7.73 2.58 6.96
C ARG A 389 -6.88 2.78 8.18
N LEU A 390 -5.79 3.54 8.04
CA LEU A 390 -4.95 3.97 9.14
C LEU A 390 -5.14 5.47 9.37
N LYS A 391 -5.73 5.84 10.50
CA LYS A 391 -5.89 7.23 10.90
C LYS A 391 -4.91 7.56 12.01
N VAL A 392 -3.86 8.31 11.68
CA VAL A 392 -2.90 8.80 12.67
C VAL A 392 -3.44 10.10 13.25
N LEU A 393 -3.80 10.10 14.53
CA LEU A 393 -4.53 11.22 15.12
C LEU A 393 -3.62 12.27 15.74
N ASN A 394 -2.60 11.81 16.45
CA ASN A 394 -1.66 12.65 17.19
C ASN A 394 -0.38 11.86 17.41
N ARG A 395 0.55 12.41 18.21
CA ARG A 395 1.86 11.81 18.47
C ARG A 395 1.82 10.44 19.17
N THR A 396 0.70 10.06 19.76
CA THR A 396 0.60 8.88 20.63
C THR A 396 -0.38 7.84 20.13
N HIS A 397 -1.44 8.21 19.41
CA HIS A 397 -2.49 7.27 18.98
C HIS A 397 -2.75 7.31 17.48
N ALA A 398 -2.86 6.11 16.89
CA ALA A 398 -3.43 5.87 15.57
C ALA A 398 -4.53 4.81 15.67
N HIS A 399 -5.51 4.88 14.79
CA HIS A 399 -6.58 3.89 14.69
C HIS A 399 -6.46 3.14 13.37
N TRP A 400 -6.31 1.82 13.46
CA TRP A 400 -6.38 0.91 12.32
C TRP A 400 -7.77 0.29 12.23
N SER A 401 -8.30 0.17 11.02
CA SER A 401 -9.47 -0.65 10.73
C SER A 401 -9.34 -1.34 9.38
N TRP A 402 -9.72 -2.61 9.32
CA TRP A 402 -9.85 -3.37 8.09
C TRP A 402 -11.33 -3.53 7.74
N HIS A 403 -11.64 -3.27 6.47
CA HIS A 403 -12.98 -3.21 5.91
C HIS A 403 -13.10 -4.27 4.81
N ARG A 404 -14.06 -5.17 4.97
CA ARG A 404 -14.36 -6.22 3.99
C ARG A 404 -15.27 -5.71 2.88
N ASN A 405 -15.07 -6.19 1.64
CA ASN A 405 -15.75 -5.74 0.43
C ASN A 405 -16.92 -6.63 -0.03
N ASP A 406 -17.22 -7.69 0.72
CA ASP A 406 -18.25 -8.67 0.37
C ASP A 406 -19.70 -8.16 0.51
N ASP A 407 -19.89 -7.16 1.36
CA ASP A 407 -21.18 -6.54 1.62
C ASP A 407 -21.35 -5.32 0.69
N SER A 408 -22.59 -4.85 0.45
CA SER A 408 -22.84 -3.66 -0.39
C SER A 408 -22.22 -2.38 0.17
N GLU A 409 -21.89 -2.40 1.46
CA GLU A 409 -21.18 -1.36 2.19
C GLU A 409 -19.92 -1.96 2.82
N ALA A 410 -18.87 -1.15 2.96
CA ALA A 410 -17.64 -1.59 3.61
C ALA A 410 -17.91 -1.92 5.10
N THR A 411 -17.80 -3.19 5.49
CA THR A 411 -18.01 -3.62 6.88
C THR A 411 -16.69 -3.66 7.62
N VAL A 412 -16.56 -2.94 8.74
CA VAL A 412 -15.39 -3.04 9.64
C VAL A 412 -15.39 -4.40 10.33
N ARG A 413 -14.41 -5.25 10.00
CA ARG A 413 -14.27 -6.62 10.55
C ARG A 413 -13.21 -6.70 11.63
N ASP A 414 -12.18 -5.87 11.52
CA ASP A 414 -11.13 -5.76 12.52
C ASP A 414 -10.75 -4.29 12.74
N LYS A 415 -10.40 -3.95 13.97
CA LYS A 415 -9.97 -2.60 14.34
C LYS A 415 -9.15 -2.61 15.62
N VAL A 416 -8.18 -1.70 15.71
CA VAL A 416 -7.32 -1.58 16.89
C VAL A 416 -6.79 -0.15 17.03
N TRP A 417 -6.70 0.30 18.28
CA TRP A 417 -5.92 1.48 18.64
C TRP A 417 -4.46 1.09 18.80
N ILE A 418 -3.58 1.75 18.06
CA ILE A 418 -2.14 1.55 18.11
C ILE A 418 -1.55 2.74 18.85
N GLU A 419 -0.73 2.46 19.85
CA GLU A 419 0.06 3.46 20.55
C GLU A 419 1.45 3.58 19.90
N SER A 420 1.91 4.81 19.66
CA SER A 420 3.26 5.04 19.12
C SER A 420 4.33 4.55 20.09
N LEU A 421 5.33 3.84 19.58
CA LEU A 421 6.50 3.39 20.33
C LEU A 421 7.36 4.56 20.82
N SER A 422 7.34 5.71 20.12
CA SER A 422 8.01 6.93 20.59
C SER A 422 7.41 7.49 21.88
N ALA A 423 6.13 7.22 22.14
CA ALA A 423 5.42 7.67 23.32
C ALA A 423 5.56 6.69 24.51
N SER A 424 6.06 5.47 24.25
CA SER A 424 6.19 4.43 25.27
C SER A 424 7.50 4.59 26.05
N GLY A 425 7.40 5.07 27.29
CA GLY A 425 8.55 5.15 28.20
C GLY A 425 9.22 3.80 28.49
N ALA A 426 8.49 2.68 28.34
CA ALA A 426 9.03 1.33 28.49
C ALA A 426 9.91 0.89 27.29
N CYS A 427 9.76 1.55 26.15
CA CYS A 427 10.56 1.32 24.94
C CYS A 427 11.63 2.41 24.71
N GLY A 428 11.75 3.36 25.66
CA GLY A 428 12.58 4.56 25.60
C GLY A 428 14.09 4.32 25.56
N ALA A 429 14.80 5.32 25.02
CA ALA A 429 16.21 5.30 24.62
C ALA A 429 17.19 5.04 25.78
N GLY A 430 17.57 3.78 25.95
CA GLY A 430 18.66 3.34 26.81
C GLY A 430 19.89 2.83 26.06
N GLN A 431 19.99 3.09 24.74
CA GLN A 431 21.18 2.82 23.94
C GLN A 431 21.07 3.59 22.63
N THR A 432 21.83 4.67 22.48
CA THR A 432 22.38 5.07 21.18
C THR A 432 23.33 3.95 20.76
N THR A 433 22.80 2.83 20.29
CA THR A 433 23.55 1.97 19.38
C THR A 433 23.45 2.69 18.05
N GLU A 434 24.57 3.24 17.58
CA GLU A 434 24.71 3.56 16.16
C GLU A 434 24.20 2.32 15.40
N LEU A 435 23.19 2.51 14.53
CA LEU A 435 22.81 1.48 13.55
C LEU A 435 24.08 1.21 12.74
N SER A 436 24.85 0.21 13.13
CA SER A 436 26.16 -0.04 12.56
C SER A 436 26.00 -1.03 11.40
N ALA A 437 26.69 -0.75 10.29
CA ALA A 437 26.69 -1.62 9.12
C ALA A 437 27.44 -2.96 9.35
N SER A 438 27.85 -3.30 10.58
CA SER A 438 28.61 -4.52 10.86
C SER A 438 27.70 -5.66 11.31
N GLY A 439 27.09 -6.35 10.35
CA GLY A 439 26.59 -7.70 10.59
C GLY A 439 27.76 -8.60 10.97
N LYS A 440 27.73 -9.18 12.17
CA LYS A 440 28.62 -10.29 12.52
C LYS A 440 28.08 -11.54 11.84
N ASP A 441 28.81 -11.99 10.83
CA ASP A 441 28.76 -13.36 10.33
C ASP A 441 29.11 -14.32 11.48
N GLU A 442 28.14 -15.04 12.03
CA GLU A 442 28.35 -16.36 12.63
C GLU A 442 27.17 -17.29 12.30
N LEU A 443 27.43 -18.14 11.29
CA LEU A 443 26.92 -19.49 10.98
C LEU A 443 25.44 -19.73 10.69
#